data_AF-A0A8J8F8C9-F1
#
_entry.id   AF-A0A8J8F8C9-F1
#
_cell.length_a   1.000
_cell.length_b   1.000
_cell.length_c   1.000
_cell.angle_alpha   90.00
_cell.angle_beta   90.00
_cell.angle_gamma   90.00
#
_symmetry.space_group_name_H-M   'P 1'
#
loop_
_entity.id
_entity.type
_entity.pdbx_description
1 polymer ?
#
loop_
_entity_poly.entity_id
_entity_poly.type
_entity_poly.pdbx_seq_one_letter_code
_entity_poly.pdbx_strand_id
1 'polypeptide(L)'
;MVAILSLFNVYGSPRVVRGNWQVSAMEVAGAEWFSNYQDNDVVTATVGVVVKRFEDLTFGREYPYTERAKLDREPIPSHFGYDGNISIAETFDFEDRYLLTCEAGRVAINVIPESARPKAHQYAEDDFAKLMADPDVAQIYANGEFEVWRVYGKAV
;
A
#
# COMPACT_ATOMS: atom_id res chain seq x y z
N MET A 1 -27.69 -21.90 28.73
CA MET A 1 -26.94 -20.68 29.14
C MET A 1 -25.46 -20.68 28.72
N VAL A 2 -24.98 -21.68 27.96
CA VAL A 2 -23.56 -21.79 27.53
C VAL A 2 -23.31 -21.08 26.19
N ALA A 3 -24.28 -21.08 25.28
CA ALA A 3 -24.12 -20.51 23.92
C ALA A 3 -23.90 -18.98 23.89
N ILE A 4 -24.43 -18.23 24.88
CA ILE A 4 -24.30 -16.76 24.93
C ILE A 4 -22.89 -16.36 25.35
N LEU A 5 -22.25 -17.11 26.25
CA LEU A 5 -20.88 -16.85 26.71
C LEU A 5 -19.84 -17.16 25.61
N SER A 6 -20.13 -18.12 24.73
CA SER A 6 -19.29 -18.45 23.57
C SER A 6 -19.17 -17.28 22.58
N LEU A 7 -20.24 -16.51 22.39
CA LEU A 7 -20.26 -15.38 21.45
C LEU A 7 -19.30 -14.26 21.87
N PHE A 8 -19.14 -14.03 23.18
CA PHE A 8 -18.26 -13.00 23.75
C PHE A 8 -16.78 -13.40 23.83
N ASN A 9 -16.47 -14.69 23.64
CA ASN A 9 -15.07 -15.17 23.59
C ASN A 9 -14.53 -15.23 22.16
N VAL A 10 -15.39 -15.49 21.16
CA VAL A 10 -14.98 -15.59 19.75
C VAL A 10 -14.82 -14.22 19.11
N TYR A 11 -15.68 -13.26 19.46
CA TYR A 11 -15.60 -11.89 18.96
C TYR A 11 -15.08 -10.98 20.07
N GLY A 12 -14.01 -10.22 19.78
CA GLY A 12 -13.52 -9.18 20.69
C GLY A 12 -14.65 -8.22 21.06
N SER A 13 -14.71 -7.83 22.34
CA SER A 13 -15.72 -6.89 22.84
C SER A 13 -15.79 -5.63 21.96
N PRO A 14 -16.99 -5.12 21.61
CA PRO A 14 -17.16 -3.88 20.83
C PRO A 14 -16.55 -2.64 21.51
N ARG A 15 -16.22 -2.74 22.80
CA ARG A 15 -15.58 -1.67 23.60
C ARG A 15 -14.06 -1.80 23.67
N VAL A 16 -13.48 -2.81 23.05
CA VAL A 16 -12.03 -2.99 22.98
C VAL A 16 -11.61 -2.71 21.54
N VAL A 17 -11.02 -1.53 21.33
CA VAL A 17 -10.36 -1.22 20.07
C VAL A 17 -9.09 -2.04 20.00
N ARG A 18 -9.13 -3.14 19.23
CA ARG A 18 -7.93 -3.86 18.79
C ARG A 18 -7.69 -3.52 17.33
N GLY A 19 -6.42 -3.50 16.91
CA GLY A 19 -6.08 -3.49 15.50
C GLY A 19 -6.80 -4.65 14.79
N ASN A 20 -7.30 -4.41 13.58
CA ASN A 20 -7.83 -5.50 12.75
C ASN A 20 -6.73 -6.56 12.63
N TRP A 21 -7.03 -7.84 12.84
CA TRP A 21 -6.03 -8.92 12.65
C TRP A 21 -5.45 -8.95 11.23
N GLN A 22 -6.13 -8.31 10.28
CA GLN A 22 -5.70 -8.14 8.90
C GLN A 22 -4.87 -6.87 8.64
N VAL A 23 -4.66 -6.01 9.65
CA VAL A 23 -3.88 -4.77 9.53
C VAL A 23 -2.89 -4.71 10.68
N SER A 24 -1.61 -4.74 10.38
CA SER A 24 -0.60 -4.76 11.43
C SER A 24 -0.35 -3.37 12.03
N ALA A 25 0.27 -3.34 13.21
CA ALA A 25 0.72 -2.08 13.80
C ALA A 25 1.81 -1.40 12.95
N MET A 26 2.61 -2.18 12.21
CA MET A 26 3.66 -1.66 11.33
C MET A 26 3.06 -1.01 10.07
N GLU A 27 1.99 -1.58 9.49
CA GLU A 27 1.24 -0.93 8.40
C GLU A 27 0.63 0.39 8.86
N VAL A 28 0.05 0.44 10.07
CA VAL A 28 -0.51 1.69 10.62
C VAL A 28 0.57 2.73 10.84
N ALA A 29 1.69 2.36 11.47
CA ALA A 29 2.80 3.29 11.73
C ALA A 29 3.46 3.80 10.45
N GLY A 30 3.61 2.93 9.44
CA GLY A 30 4.17 3.31 8.14
C GLY A 30 3.25 4.22 7.35
N ALA A 31 1.95 3.94 7.34
CA ALA A 31 0.97 4.78 6.68
C ALA A 31 0.80 6.13 7.38
N GLU A 32 0.83 6.17 8.72
CA GLU A 32 0.84 7.43 9.48
C GLU A 32 2.09 8.25 9.16
N TRP A 33 3.27 7.63 9.09
CA TRP A 33 4.49 8.32 8.67
C TRP A 33 4.32 8.91 7.27
N PHE A 34 3.86 8.12 6.30
CA PHE A 34 3.65 8.58 4.94
C PHE A 34 2.67 9.76 4.89
N SER A 35 1.51 9.64 5.53
CA SER A 35 0.49 10.70 5.54
C SER A 35 0.98 12.03 6.15
N ASN A 36 1.93 11.99 7.10
CA ASN A 36 2.46 13.21 7.74
C ASN A 36 3.63 13.85 6.99
N TYR A 37 4.38 13.09 6.19
CA TYR A 37 5.64 13.55 5.57
C TYR A 37 5.62 13.54 4.03
N GLN A 38 4.56 13.03 3.40
CA GLN A 38 4.43 13.04 1.95
C GLN A 38 4.39 14.47 1.37
N ASP A 39 4.79 14.56 0.12
CA ASP A 39 4.52 15.74 -0.70
C ASP A 39 3.15 15.55 -1.39
N ASN A 40 2.18 16.40 -1.05
CA ASN A 40 0.81 16.31 -1.57
C ASN A 40 0.70 16.68 -3.06
N ASP A 41 1.75 17.23 -3.67
CA ASP A 41 1.77 17.50 -5.10
C ASP A 41 2.15 16.29 -5.94
N VAL A 42 2.72 15.26 -5.32
CA VAL A 42 3.19 14.07 -6.01
C VAL A 42 2.12 12.97 -5.95
N VAL A 43 1.83 12.38 -7.10
CA VAL A 43 0.87 11.28 -7.20
C VAL A 43 1.44 10.02 -6.54
N THR A 44 0.56 9.26 -5.89
CA THR A 44 0.87 8.07 -5.11
C THR A 44 0.21 6.84 -5.73
N ALA A 45 1.03 5.92 -6.22
CA ALA A 45 0.64 4.59 -6.64
C ALA A 45 0.76 3.59 -5.48
N THR A 46 -0.04 2.53 -5.49
CA THR A 46 -0.16 1.61 -4.35
C THR A 46 -0.23 0.15 -4.77
N VAL A 47 0.44 -0.72 -4.02
CA VAL A 47 0.34 -2.18 -4.14
C VAL A 47 -0.13 -2.75 -2.81
N GLY A 48 -1.41 -3.11 -2.74
CA GLY A 48 -2.05 -3.69 -1.55
C GLY A 48 -2.40 -2.69 -0.44
N VAL A 49 -1.92 -1.44 -0.53
CA VAL A 49 -2.17 -0.40 0.47
C VAL A 49 -3.44 0.39 0.15
N VAL A 50 -4.36 0.46 1.11
CA VAL A 50 -5.57 1.30 1.02
C VAL A 50 -5.34 2.62 1.78
N VAL A 51 -4.63 3.56 1.16
CA VAL A 51 -4.17 4.83 1.77
C VAL A 51 -5.30 5.60 2.44
N LYS A 52 -6.43 5.78 1.75
CA LYS A 52 -7.60 6.51 2.27
C LYS A 52 -8.08 6.00 3.63
N ARG A 53 -7.98 4.69 3.89
CA ARG A 53 -8.36 4.08 5.17
C ARG A 53 -7.42 4.50 6.29
N PHE A 54 -6.13 4.58 6.00
CA PHE A 54 -5.12 5.00 6.97
C PHE A 54 -5.14 6.51 7.21
N GLU A 55 -5.43 7.31 6.19
CA GLU A 55 -5.66 8.75 6.36
C GLU A 55 -6.91 9.03 7.20
N ASP A 56 -8.01 8.30 6.97
CA ASP A 56 -9.22 8.39 7.80
C ASP A 56 -8.94 8.03 9.26
N LEU A 57 -8.04 7.07 9.50
CA LEU A 57 -7.60 6.68 10.84
C LEU A 57 -6.74 7.77 11.51
N THR A 58 -5.84 8.39 10.74
CA THR A 58 -4.85 9.35 11.25
C THR A 58 -5.47 10.73 11.48
N PHE A 59 -6.21 11.25 10.50
CA PHE A 59 -6.74 12.61 10.50
C PHE A 59 -8.21 12.71 10.89
N GLY A 60 -8.91 11.57 10.94
CA GLY A 60 -10.36 11.52 11.06
C GLY A 60 -11.05 11.80 9.72
N ARG A 61 -12.34 11.43 9.65
CA ARG A 61 -13.16 11.59 8.44
C ARG A 61 -13.69 13.00 8.21
N GLU A 62 -13.86 13.76 9.29
CA GLU A 62 -14.62 15.01 9.28
C GLU A 62 -13.73 16.26 9.18
N TYR A 63 -12.42 16.11 9.01
CA TYR A 63 -11.50 17.24 8.88
C TYR A 63 -11.33 17.65 7.40
N PRO A 64 -11.97 18.75 6.94
CA PRO A 64 -11.89 19.20 5.56
C PRO A 64 -10.58 19.93 5.22
N TYR A 65 -9.75 20.24 6.22
CA TYR A 65 -8.54 21.04 6.05
C TYR A 65 -7.25 20.21 5.95
N THR A 66 -7.34 18.89 6.04
CA THR A 66 -6.16 18.03 5.87
C THR A 66 -6.01 17.66 4.41
N GLU A 67 -4.90 18.09 3.82
CA GLU A 67 -4.49 17.65 2.49
C GLU A 67 -4.20 16.14 2.53
N ARG A 68 -4.75 15.43 1.55
CA ARG A 68 -4.67 13.97 1.43
C ARG A 68 -3.83 13.59 0.22
N ALA A 69 -3.25 12.40 0.26
CA ALA A 69 -2.49 11.82 -0.82
C ALA A 69 -3.27 11.85 -2.13
N LYS A 70 -2.66 12.39 -3.19
CA LYS A 70 -3.19 12.28 -4.55
C LYS A 70 -2.96 10.85 -5.02
N LEU A 71 -4.01 10.04 -5.05
CA LEU A 71 -3.90 8.65 -5.47
C LEU A 71 -3.94 8.52 -6.98
N ASP A 72 -3.08 7.64 -7.50
CA ASP A 72 -3.15 7.21 -8.89
C ASP A 72 -4.50 6.52 -9.15
N ARG A 73 -5.09 6.82 -10.30
CA ARG A 73 -6.34 6.20 -10.74
C ARG A 73 -6.08 4.89 -11.47
N GLU A 74 -4.90 4.75 -12.06
CA GLU A 74 -4.54 3.59 -12.84
C GLU A 74 -3.82 2.57 -11.95
N PRO A 75 -4.25 1.29 -11.98
CA PRO A 75 -3.52 0.25 -11.28
C PRO A 75 -2.17 0.04 -11.96
N ILE A 76 -1.14 -0.21 -11.15
CA ILE A 76 0.18 -0.54 -11.68
C ILE A 76 0.07 -1.86 -12.45
N PRO A 77 0.66 -1.96 -13.66
CA PRO A 77 0.74 -3.21 -14.40
C PRO A 77 1.40 -4.34 -13.59
N SER A 78 1.15 -5.58 -14.00
CA SER A 78 1.87 -6.73 -13.42
C SER A 78 3.38 -6.55 -13.56
N HIS A 79 4.13 -7.10 -12.61
CA HIS A 79 5.59 -7.02 -12.57
C HIS A 79 6.11 -5.57 -12.62
N PHE A 80 5.33 -4.59 -12.12
CA PHE A 80 5.61 -3.15 -12.21
C PHE A 80 5.85 -2.63 -13.65
N GLY A 81 5.50 -3.41 -14.68
CA GLY A 81 5.80 -3.10 -16.08
C GLY A 81 7.19 -3.55 -16.57
N TYR A 82 7.99 -4.24 -15.76
CA TYR A 82 9.33 -4.74 -16.14
C TYR A 82 9.32 -5.79 -17.27
N ASP A 83 8.16 -6.27 -17.70
CA ASP A 83 8.03 -7.15 -18.86
C ASP A 83 8.36 -6.43 -20.18
N GLY A 84 8.13 -5.11 -20.25
CA GLY A 84 8.38 -4.28 -21.43
C GLY A 84 9.33 -3.11 -21.19
N ASN A 85 9.53 -2.72 -19.93
CA ASN A 85 10.27 -1.54 -19.53
C ASN A 85 11.54 -1.92 -18.76
N ILE A 86 12.58 -1.08 -18.83
CA ILE A 86 13.82 -1.28 -18.08
C ILE A 86 13.66 -0.75 -16.65
N SER A 87 12.92 0.36 -16.50
CA SER A 87 12.65 1.03 -15.24
C SER A 87 11.14 1.15 -14.98
N ILE A 88 10.74 1.16 -13.72
CA ILE A 88 9.35 1.47 -13.34
C ILE A 88 8.99 2.93 -13.68
N ALA A 89 9.98 3.82 -13.80
CA ALA A 89 9.73 5.20 -14.22
C ALA A 89 9.09 5.26 -15.62
N GLU A 90 9.47 4.37 -16.53
CA GLU A 90 8.83 4.24 -17.86
C GLU A 90 7.36 3.84 -17.76
N THR A 91 7.00 2.99 -16.78
CA THR A 91 5.62 2.60 -16.50
C THR A 91 4.76 3.80 -16.07
N PHE A 92 5.39 4.82 -15.50
CA PHE A 92 4.77 6.07 -15.09
C PHE A 92 5.03 7.23 -16.05
N ASP A 93 5.44 6.97 -17.30
CA ASP A 93 5.76 8.00 -18.30
C ASP A 93 6.86 9.00 -17.84
N PHE A 94 7.77 8.54 -16.98
CA PHE A 94 8.78 9.34 -16.31
C PHE A 94 8.18 10.50 -15.50
N GLU A 95 7.02 10.30 -14.88
CA GLU A 95 6.42 11.23 -13.93
C GLU A 95 6.85 10.87 -12.50
N ASP A 96 7.13 11.89 -11.68
CA ASP A 96 7.45 11.71 -10.26
C ASP A 96 6.28 11.05 -9.52
N ARG A 97 6.53 9.91 -8.86
CA ARG A 97 5.51 9.22 -8.07
C ARG A 97 6.04 8.67 -6.74
N TYR A 98 5.13 8.59 -5.77
CA TYR A 98 5.31 7.70 -4.64
C TYR A 98 4.76 6.32 -4.99
N LEU A 99 5.45 5.27 -4.58
CA LEU A 99 4.96 3.90 -4.64
C LEU A 99 4.91 3.35 -3.21
N LEU A 100 3.72 2.92 -2.78
CA LEU A 100 3.51 2.31 -1.47
C LEU A 100 3.33 0.81 -1.61
N THR A 101 4.12 0.06 -0.88
CA THR A 101 4.05 -1.40 -0.84
C THR A 101 3.88 -1.86 0.60
N CYS A 102 3.11 -2.92 0.79
CA CYS A 102 3.02 -3.60 2.07
C CYS A 102 3.07 -5.11 1.93
N GLU A 103 3.37 -5.79 3.03
CA GLU A 103 3.46 -7.25 3.08
C GLU A 103 2.14 -7.90 2.62
N ALA A 104 1.00 -7.34 3.03
CA ALA A 104 -0.32 -7.82 2.58
C ALA A 104 -0.48 -7.75 1.05
N GLY A 105 0.10 -6.74 0.41
CA GLY A 105 0.14 -6.60 -1.05
C GLY A 105 0.99 -7.67 -1.74
N ARG A 106 2.12 -8.04 -1.13
CA ARG A 106 3.01 -9.10 -1.65
C ARG A 106 2.35 -10.47 -1.64
N VAL A 107 1.61 -10.79 -0.59
CA VAL A 107 0.92 -12.08 -0.46
C VAL A 107 -0.50 -12.08 -1.04
N ALA A 108 -0.99 -10.95 -1.54
CA ALA A 108 -2.37 -10.80 -2.01
C ALA A 108 -2.75 -11.85 -3.07
N ILE A 109 -1.83 -12.20 -3.97
CA ILE A 109 -2.05 -13.19 -5.02
C ILE A 109 -2.37 -14.59 -4.48
N ASN A 110 -1.85 -14.93 -3.29
CA ASN A 110 -2.10 -16.22 -2.64
C ASN A 110 -3.54 -16.32 -2.10
N VAL A 111 -4.16 -15.18 -1.80
CA VAL A 111 -5.54 -15.09 -1.31
C VAL A 111 -6.55 -15.13 -2.47
N ILE A 112 -6.13 -14.77 -3.68
CA ILE A 112 -6.99 -14.80 -4.88
C ILE A 112 -7.21 -16.26 -5.33
N PRO A 113 -8.46 -16.68 -5.59
CA PRO A 113 -8.76 -18.02 -6.12
C PRO A 113 -8.01 -18.29 -7.42
N GLU A 114 -7.54 -19.52 -7.60
CA GLU A 114 -6.70 -19.92 -8.76
C GLU A 114 -7.33 -19.56 -10.12
N SER A 115 -8.67 -19.69 -10.23
CA SER A 115 -9.42 -19.32 -11.44
C SER A 115 -9.44 -17.82 -11.75
N ALA A 116 -9.15 -16.97 -10.77
CA ALA A 116 -9.14 -15.51 -10.89
C ALA A 116 -7.72 -14.92 -10.93
N ARG A 117 -6.69 -15.68 -10.51
CA ARG A 117 -5.28 -15.23 -10.52
C ARG A 117 -4.79 -14.72 -11.88
N PRO A 118 -5.13 -15.34 -13.03
CA PRO A 118 -4.70 -14.84 -14.34
C PRO A 118 -5.23 -13.45 -14.70
N LYS A 119 -6.27 -12.98 -14.00
CA LYS A 119 -6.89 -11.66 -14.23
C LYS A 119 -6.43 -10.61 -13.21
N ALA A 120 -5.67 -11.00 -12.20
CA ALA A 120 -5.17 -10.10 -11.17
C ALA A 120 -3.76 -9.63 -11.54
N HIS A 121 -3.44 -8.39 -11.19
CA HIS A 121 -2.06 -7.90 -11.25
C HIS A 121 -1.19 -8.71 -10.29
N GLN A 122 -0.04 -9.17 -10.77
CA GLN A 122 0.87 -10.03 -10.02
C GLN A 122 2.19 -9.29 -9.80
N TYR A 123 2.69 -9.36 -8.58
CA TYR A 123 3.98 -8.80 -8.17
C TYR A 123 4.72 -9.92 -7.44
N ALA A 124 5.72 -10.49 -8.10
CA ALA A 124 6.57 -11.54 -7.56
C ALA A 124 7.71 -10.93 -6.73
N GLU A 125 8.31 -11.74 -5.86
CA GLU A 125 9.47 -11.31 -5.05
C GLU A 125 10.63 -10.78 -5.92
N ASP A 126 10.86 -11.40 -7.08
CA ASP A 126 11.88 -10.96 -8.06
C ASP A 126 11.61 -9.53 -8.57
N ASP A 127 10.36 -9.10 -8.64
CA ASP A 127 10.01 -7.74 -9.09
C ASP A 127 10.39 -6.70 -8.05
N PHE A 128 10.28 -7.02 -6.75
CA PHE A 128 10.76 -6.15 -5.68
C PHE A 128 12.29 -6.09 -5.64
N ALA A 129 12.98 -7.18 -5.98
CA ALA A 129 14.44 -7.17 -6.13
C ALA A 129 14.88 -6.28 -7.30
N LYS A 130 14.16 -6.30 -8.43
CA LYS A 130 14.37 -5.36 -9.54
C LYS A 130 14.09 -3.92 -9.13
N LEU A 131 12.97 -3.67 -8.44
CA LEU A 131 12.61 -2.34 -7.92
C LEU A 131 13.69 -1.76 -7.03
N MET A 132 14.32 -2.58 -6.18
CA MET A 132 15.42 -2.15 -5.31
C MET A 132 16.72 -1.87 -6.07
N ALA A 133 16.91 -2.49 -7.24
CA ALA A 133 18.08 -2.29 -8.09
C ALA A 133 17.86 -1.22 -9.18
N ASP A 134 16.62 -0.70 -9.29
CA ASP A 134 16.23 0.27 -10.30
C ASP A 134 16.89 1.63 -10.03
N PRO A 135 17.66 2.19 -10.99
CA PRO A 135 18.38 3.45 -10.79
C PRO A 135 17.46 4.67 -10.60
N ASP A 136 16.21 4.59 -11.07
CA ASP A 136 15.26 5.70 -10.98
C ASP A 136 14.39 5.62 -9.71
N VAL A 137 14.68 4.69 -8.82
CA VAL A 137 13.90 4.43 -7.60
C VAL A 137 14.75 4.55 -6.36
N ALA A 138 14.21 5.18 -5.32
CA ALA A 138 14.79 5.18 -3.99
C ALA A 138 13.78 4.73 -2.94
N GLN A 139 14.20 3.83 -2.05
CA GLN A 139 13.45 3.54 -0.83
C GLN A 139 13.68 4.65 0.18
N ILE A 140 12.63 5.40 0.52
CA ILE A 140 12.72 6.53 1.46
C ILE A 140 12.25 6.17 2.87
N TYR A 141 11.48 5.09 3.00
CA TYR A 141 11.05 4.56 4.29
C TYR A 141 10.79 3.06 4.20
N ALA A 142 11.17 2.34 5.25
CA ALA A 142 10.78 0.95 5.46
C ALA A 142 10.72 0.66 6.96
N ASN A 143 9.72 -0.11 7.40
CA ASN A 143 9.60 -0.55 8.78
C ASN A 143 9.39 -2.06 8.94
N GLY A 144 9.66 -2.82 7.87
CA GLY A 144 9.52 -4.28 7.81
C GLY A 144 8.29 -4.73 7.06
N GLU A 145 7.12 -4.12 7.30
CA GLU A 145 5.87 -4.51 6.62
C GLU A 145 5.29 -3.42 5.71
N PHE A 146 5.75 -2.19 5.85
CA PHE A 146 5.35 -1.06 5.03
C PHE A 146 6.59 -0.35 4.48
N GLU A 147 6.56 -0.07 3.19
CA GLU A 147 7.65 0.59 2.49
C GLU A 147 7.11 1.73 1.63
N VAL A 148 7.87 2.82 1.60
CA VAL A 148 7.63 3.97 0.74
C VAL A 148 8.80 4.10 -0.20
N TRP A 149 8.49 4.09 -1.49
CA TRP A 149 9.43 4.26 -2.57
C TRP A 149 9.15 5.59 -3.26
N ARG A 150 10.23 6.27 -3.66
CA ARG A 150 10.19 7.42 -4.55
C ARG A 150 10.65 6.96 -5.93
N VAL A 151 9.80 7.12 -6.92
CA VAL A 151 10.16 6.97 -8.33
C VAL A 151 10.44 8.35 -8.88
N TYR A 152 11.66 8.55 -9.37
CA TYR A 152 12.12 9.83 -9.91
C TYR A 152 11.78 9.96 -11.38
N GLY A 153 11.30 11.14 -11.75
CA GLY A 153 10.88 11.54 -13.06
C GLY A 153 10.80 13.06 -13.14
N LYS A 154 9.93 13.55 -14.02
CA LYS A 154 9.56 14.95 -14.15
C LYS A 154 8.42 15.24 -13.17
N ALA A 155 8.49 16.40 -12.52
CA ALA A 155 7.35 16.92 -11.79
C ALA A 155 6.17 17.16 -12.76
N VAL A 156 4.97 16.71 -12.36
CA VAL A 156 3.72 16.84 -13.11
C VAL A 156 2.99 18.13 -12.72
#